data_AF-K6U1M8-F1
#
_entry.id   AF-K6U1M8-F1
#
_cell.length_a   1.000
_cell.length_b   1.000
_cell.length_c   1.000
_cell.angle_alpha   90.00
_cell.angle_beta   90.00
_cell.angle_gamma   90.00
#
_symmetry.space_group_name_H-M   'P 1'
#
loop_
_entity.id
_entity.type
_entity.pdbx_description
1 polymer ?
#
loop_
_entity_poly.entity_id
_entity_poly.type
_entity_poly.pdbx_seq_one_letter_code
_entity_poly.pdbx_strand_id
1 'polypeptide(L)'
;MIGGVVLSSSTIKDRLTNRDIDKGVFFYMVKLVKSAVKCYKKKTKKTVGGQRKTYEYNQYLVPLKRSDNLDCSMEVFIIPQEDLSDWVDENGELKDLSGKQDEYESKLDQYEADFADLEWKHSKLSRTYKELFSKHNKALKKEKALEDQIRSLESDREKLINALKKERRVTEKLKMEQQTEDKTSSEVKNTIKSDKVQGNSENIKNKDLDEDKEDKDIWTVLRSRLTKKEEEKEE
;
A
#
# COMPACT_ATOMS: atom_id res chain seq x y z
N MET A 1 -31.56 30.71 4.54
CA MET A 1 -32.04 29.37 4.93
C MET A 1 -32.19 28.53 3.67
N ILE A 2 -31.55 27.36 3.65
CA ILE A 2 -31.89 26.11 2.90
C ILE A 2 -32.16 26.32 1.38
N GLY A 3 -31.29 25.94 0.45
CA GLY A 3 -30.79 24.58 0.21
C GLY A 3 -31.62 23.93 -0.90
N GLY A 4 -31.01 23.58 -2.04
CA GLY A 4 -31.69 22.85 -3.11
C GLY A 4 -30.91 22.75 -4.43
N VAL A 5 -30.11 21.70 -4.56
CA VAL A 5 -29.57 21.20 -5.83
C VAL A 5 -30.70 20.47 -6.57
N VAL A 6 -30.84 20.70 -7.88
CA VAL A 6 -31.43 19.73 -8.82
C VAL A 6 -30.49 19.60 -10.01
N LEU A 7 -29.80 18.47 -10.05
CA LEU A 7 -29.17 17.94 -11.25
C LEU A 7 -30.24 17.16 -12.02
N SER A 8 -30.53 17.53 -13.26
CA SER A 8 -31.04 16.57 -14.25
C SER A 8 -29.92 16.24 -15.23
N SER A 9 -29.18 15.20 -14.89
CA SER A 9 -28.33 14.45 -15.81
C SER A 9 -29.23 13.59 -16.69
N SER A 10 -29.32 13.91 -17.96
CA SER A 10 -29.46 12.92 -19.04
C SER A 10 -29.28 13.60 -20.40
N THR A 11 -28.38 13.03 -21.19
CA THR A 11 -28.22 13.19 -22.65
C THR A 11 -27.61 14.50 -23.20
N ILE A 12 -26.45 14.93 -22.71
CA ILE A 12 -25.49 15.67 -23.54
C ILE A 12 -24.11 15.04 -23.37
N LYS A 13 -24.01 13.75 -23.71
CA LYS A 13 -22.71 13.05 -23.81
C LYS A 13 -22.39 12.52 -25.21
N ASP A 14 -23.25 12.67 -26.21
CA ASP A 14 -23.05 12.00 -27.51
C ASP A 14 -23.40 12.86 -28.76
N ARG A 15 -23.00 14.13 -28.82
CA ARG A 15 -23.11 14.91 -30.08
C ARG A 15 -21.86 15.65 -30.55
N LEU A 16 -20.73 15.42 -29.90
CA LEU A 16 -19.41 15.84 -30.41
C LEU A 16 -18.57 14.61 -30.72
N THR A 17 -19.13 13.64 -31.44
CA THR A 17 -18.32 12.66 -32.13
C THR A 17 -18.17 13.12 -33.57
N ASN A 18 -16.92 13.46 -33.90
CA ASN A 18 -16.30 13.41 -35.22
C ASN A 18 -17.07 12.53 -36.21
N ARG A 19 -18.06 13.11 -36.90
CA ARG A 19 -18.64 12.54 -38.10
C ARG A 19 -18.69 13.66 -39.13
N ASP A 20 -17.97 13.41 -40.21
CA ASP A 20 -17.96 14.16 -41.48
C ASP A 20 -16.91 15.28 -41.64
N ILE A 21 -15.65 15.04 -41.25
CA ILE A 21 -14.51 15.82 -41.78
C ILE A 21 -14.03 15.28 -43.15
N ASP A 22 -14.45 14.07 -43.55
CA ASP A 22 -14.01 13.42 -44.79
C ASP A 22 -14.85 13.73 -46.05
N LYS A 23 -15.67 14.79 -46.04
CA LYS A 23 -16.31 15.29 -47.27
C LYS A 23 -15.78 16.67 -47.56
N GLY A 24 -14.78 16.72 -48.45
CA GLY A 24 -14.22 17.95 -48.96
C GLY A 24 -15.31 18.93 -49.41
N VAL A 25 -14.98 20.21 -49.23
CA VAL A 25 -15.73 21.40 -49.66
C VAL A 25 -16.91 21.75 -48.76
N PHE A 26 -16.63 22.49 -47.68
CA PHE A 26 -17.33 23.74 -47.31
C PHE A 26 -16.53 24.44 -46.20
N PHE A 27 -15.40 25.04 -46.56
CA PHE A 27 -14.86 26.14 -45.75
C PHE A 27 -15.83 27.30 -45.88
N TYR A 28 -16.86 27.35 -45.03
CA TYR A 28 -17.57 28.61 -44.85
C TYR A 28 -16.54 29.60 -44.30
N MET A 29 -16.16 30.58 -45.12
CA MET A 29 -15.35 31.72 -44.69
C MET A 29 -16.14 32.45 -43.60
N VAL A 30 -15.86 32.14 -42.33
CA VAL A 30 -16.50 32.80 -41.19
C VAL A 30 -15.92 34.20 -41.11
N LYS A 31 -16.75 35.20 -41.42
CA LYS A 31 -16.37 36.61 -41.29
C LYS A 31 -16.62 37.06 -39.85
N LEU A 32 -15.55 37.40 -39.14
CA LEU A 32 -15.65 37.95 -37.80
C LEU A 32 -15.92 39.46 -37.88
N VAL A 33 -17.04 39.91 -37.31
CA VAL A 33 -17.40 41.33 -37.27
C VAL A 33 -17.47 41.77 -35.82
N LYS A 34 -16.57 42.66 -35.42
CA LYS A 34 -16.62 43.31 -34.11
C LYS A 34 -17.69 44.39 -34.14
N SER A 35 -18.84 44.13 -33.51
CA SER A 35 -19.94 45.08 -33.40
C SER A 35 -20.55 45.10 -32.00
N ALA A 36 -21.01 46.29 -31.58
CA ALA A 36 -21.72 46.46 -30.32
C ALA A 36 -23.18 46.02 -30.48
N VAL A 37 -23.53 44.92 -29.82
CA VAL A 37 -24.89 44.36 -29.88
C VAL A 37 -25.82 45.12 -28.95
N LYS A 38 -26.96 45.59 -29.46
CA LYS A 38 -28.02 46.18 -28.64
C LYS A 38 -29.02 45.10 -28.23
N CYS A 39 -29.27 44.97 -26.93
CA CYS A 39 -30.26 44.04 -26.40
C CYS A 39 -31.52 44.77 -25.93
N TYR A 40 -32.68 44.30 -26.39
CA TYR A 40 -33.98 44.83 -26.02
C TYR A 40 -34.85 43.73 -25.40
N LYS A 41 -35.59 44.07 -24.34
CA LYS A 41 -36.62 43.19 -23.77
C LYS A 41 -37.95 43.47 -24.45
N LYS A 42 -38.40 42.54 -25.29
CA LYS A 42 -39.70 42.66 -25.98
C LYS A 42 -40.76 41.88 -25.22
N LYS A 43 -41.83 42.57 -24.83
CA LYS A 43 -42.99 41.95 -24.18
C LYS A 43 -44.09 41.75 -25.20
N THR A 44 -44.61 40.53 -25.30
CA THR A 44 -45.74 40.19 -26.16
C THR A 44 -46.85 39.55 -25.35
N LYS A 45 -48.07 40.03 -25.51
CA LYS A 45 -49.24 39.44 -24.86
C LYS A 45 -49.86 38.44 -25.82
N LYS A 46 -49.91 37.16 -25.45
CA LYS A 46 -50.57 36.12 -26.23
C LYS A 46 -51.67 35.48 -25.38
N THR A 47 -52.78 35.13 -26.03
CA THR A 47 -53.86 34.40 -25.37
C THR A 47 -53.60 32.91 -25.57
N VAL A 48 -53.39 32.18 -24.47
CA VAL A 48 -53.13 30.74 -24.50
C VAL A 48 -54.11 30.08 -23.52
N GLY A 49 -55.00 29.22 -24.02
CA GLY A 49 -56.04 28.56 -23.21
C GLY A 49 -57.06 29.53 -22.60
N GLY A 50 -57.46 30.58 -23.33
CA GLY A 50 -58.45 31.57 -22.87
C GLY A 50 -57.91 32.64 -21.91
N GLN A 51 -56.68 32.50 -21.39
CA GLN A 51 -56.04 33.50 -20.53
C GLN A 51 -54.96 34.29 -21.29
N ARG A 52 -54.91 35.62 -21.08
CA ARG A 52 -53.86 36.49 -21.64
C ARG A 52 -52.59 36.38 -20.79
N LYS A 53 -51.53 35.80 -21.35
CA LYS A 53 -50.21 35.72 -20.72
C LYS A 53 -49.25 36.71 -21.40
N THR A 54 -48.38 37.34 -20.60
CA THR A 54 -47.32 38.22 -21.11
C THR A 54 -46.03 37.42 -21.17
N TYR A 55 -45.43 37.35 -22.35
CA TYR A 55 -44.16 36.69 -22.61
C TYR A 55 -43.10 37.75 -22.84
N GLU A 56 -41.96 37.62 -22.17
CA GLU A 56 -40.81 38.49 -22.35
C GLU A 56 -39.70 37.67 -23.02
N TYR A 57 -39.13 38.21 -24.09
CA TYR A 57 -37.94 37.63 -24.72
C TYR A 57 -36.93 38.73 -25.02
N ASN A 58 -35.66 38.34 -25.00
CA ASN A 58 -34.56 39.21 -25.40
C ASN A 58 -34.45 39.19 -26.92
N GLN A 59 -34.39 40.38 -27.51
CA GLN A 59 -34.12 40.58 -28.93
C GLN A 59 -32.78 41.30 -29.05
N TYR A 60 -31.83 40.67 -29.73
CA TYR A 60 -30.51 41.23 -30.00
C TYR A 60 -30.51 41.84 -31.40
N LEU A 61 -30.03 43.08 -31.50
CA LEU A 61 -29.86 43.80 -32.76
C LEU A 61 -28.37 44.07 -32.94
N VAL A 62 -27.81 43.54 -34.03
CA VAL A 62 -26.41 43.76 -34.41
C VAL A 62 -26.39 44.86 -35.47
N PRO A 63 -25.93 46.09 -35.16
CA PRO A 63 -25.77 47.13 -36.16
C PRO A 63 -24.59 46.76 -37.08
N LEU A 64 -24.87 46.63 -38.38
CA LEU A 64 -23.87 46.38 -39.41
C LEU A 64 -23.46 47.70 -40.07
N LYS A 65 -22.18 47.84 -40.42
CA LYS A 65 -21.73 48.98 -41.23
C LYS A 65 -22.13 48.73 -42.69
N ARG A 66 -22.31 49.79 -43.47
CA ARG A 66 -22.58 49.67 -44.93
C ARG A 66 -21.43 48.99 -45.70
N SER A 67 -20.23 48.97 -45.13
CA SER A 67 -19.07 48.24 -45.66
C SER A 67 -19.17 46.73 -45.49
N ASP A 68 -19.98 46.28 -44.52
CA ASP A 68 -20.12 44.89 -44.17
C ASP A 68 -21.17 44.32 -45.13
N ASN A 69 -20.73 43.92 -46.34
CA ASN A 69 -21.56 43.28 -47.36
C ASN A 69 -22.05 41.90 -46.86
N LEU A 70 -23.00 41.91 -45.93
CA LEU A 70 -23.61 40.74 -45.32
C LEU A 70 -25.10 40.71 -45.68
N ASP A 71 -25.57 39.54 -46.13
CA ASP A 71 -26.97 39.34 -46.46
C ASP A 71 -27.80 39.08 -45.21
N CYS A 72 -29.01 39.64 -45.16
CA CYS A 72 -29.94 39.48 -44.03
C CYS A 72 -30.41 38.03 -43.82
N SER A 73 -30.14 37.12 -44.75
CA SER A 73 -30.43 35.69 -44.66
C SER A 73 -29.32 34.88 -43.99
N MET A 74 -28.16 35.48 -43.70
CA MET A 74 -27.04 34.78 -43.06
C MET A 74 -27.34 34.52 -41.59
N GLU A 75 -27.03 33.30 -41.13
CA GLU A 75 -27.08 32.96 -39.71
C GLU A 75 -25.93 33.66 -38.97
N VAL A 76 -26.27 34.32 -37.85
CA VAL A 76 -25.32 35.08 -37.04
C VAL A 76 -25.22 34.46 -35.66
N PHE A 77 -24.00 34.14 -35.25
CA PHE A 77 -23.68 33.73 -33.89
C PHE A 77 -23.11 34.92 -33.12
N ILE A 78 -23.69 35.22 -31.96
CA ILE A 78 -23.18 36.26 -31.06
C ILE A 78 -22.36 35.56 -29.99
N ILE A 79 -21.05 35.77 -30.02
CA ILE A 79 -20.10 35.21 -29.05
C ILE A 79 -19.63 36.36 -28.15
N PRO A 80 -19.71 36.22 -26.81
CA PRO A 80 -19.14 37.18 -25.87
C PRO A 80 -17.66 37.40 -26.13
N GLN A 81 -17.19 38.63 -25.92
CA GLN A 81 -15.79 38.98 -26.14
C GLN A 81 -14.84 38.27 -25.16
N GLU A 82 -15.31 37.98 -23.94
CA GLU A 82 -14.55 37.25 -22.90
C GLU A 82 -14.14 35.85 -23.36
N ASP A 83 -15.01 35.16 -24.09
CA ASP A 83 -14.74 33.80 -24.58
C ASP A 83 -13.81 33.77 -25.79
N LEU A 84 -13.65 34.92 -26.47
CA LEU A 84 -12.85 35.08 -27.69
C LEU A 84 -11.46 35.68 -27.43
N SER A 85 -11.22 36.31 -26.27
CA SER A 85 -9.95 37.00 -25.97
C SER A 85 -8.75 36.05 -25.97
N ASP A 86 -8.98 34.78 -25.66
CA ASP A 86 -7.93 33.76 -25.60
C ASP A 86 -7.51 33.26 -26.99
N TRP A 87 -8.39 33.44 -27.98
CA TRP A 87 -8.26 32.87 -29.32
C TRP A 87 -7.99 33.93 -30.39
N VAL A 88 -8.36 35.19 -30.14
CA VAL A 88 -8.30 36.27 -31.14
C VAL A 88 -7.48 37.44 -30.60
N ASP A 89 -6.61 37.99 -31.45
CA ASP A 89 -5.79 39.17 -31.14
C ASP A 89 -6.61 40.48 -31.19
N GLU A 90 -6.01 41.56 -30.70
CA GLU A 90 -6.62 42.90 -30.70
C GLU A 90 -7.10 43.33 -32.10
N ASN A 91 -6.46 42.81 -33.15
CA ASN A 91 -6.77 43.05 -34.56
C ASN A 91 -7.91 42.18 -35.12
N GLY A 92 -8.39 41.18 -34.37
CA GLY A 92 -9.45 40.27 -34.84
C GLY A 92 -8.95 39.05 -35.61
N GLU A 93 -7.64 38.84 -35.66
CA GLU A 93 -7.00 37.66 -36.26
C GLU A 93 -6.85 36.55 -35.23
N LEU A 94 -6.94 35.29 -35.68
CA LEU A 94 -6.75 34.13 -34.81
C LEU A 94 -5.30 34.11 -34.32
N LYS A 95 -5.12 34.04 -33.01
CA LYS A 95 -3.79 33.92 -32.38
C LYS A 95 -3.08 32.69 -32.92
N ASP A 96 -1.78 32.83 -33.17
CA ASP A 96 -0.94 31.69 -33.46
C ASP A 96 -0.79 30.83 -32.20
N LEU A 97 -1.53 29.71 -32.16
CA LEU A 97 -1.54 28.77 -31.05
C LEU A 97 -0.52 27.63 -31.24
N SER A 98 0.25 27.63 -32.33
CA SER A 98 1.22 26.58 -32.64
C SER A 98 2.23 26.37 -31.51
N GLY A 99 2.80 27.45 -30.96
CA GLY A 99 3.75 27.36 -29.84
C GLY A 99 3.14 26.77 -28.57
N LYS A 100 1.85 27.00 -28.29
CA LYS A 100 1.17 26.36 -27.16
C LYS A 100 0.91 24.88 -27.43
N GLN A 101 0.61 24.52 -28.67
CA GLN A 101 0.37 23.14 -29.07
C GLN A 101 1.64 22.29 -28.86
N ASP A 102 2.80 22.77 -29.31
CA ASP A 102 4.08 22.06 -29.13
C ASP A 102 4.45 21.91 -27.64
N GLU A 103 4.18 22.94 -26.82
CA GLU A 103 4.37 22.86 -25.36
C GLU A 103 3.46 21.82 -24.70
N TYR A 104 2.21 21.70 -25.16
CA TYR A 104 1.28 20.68 -24.65
C TYR A 104 1.67 19.28 -25.10
N GLU A 105 2.11 19.12 -26.34
CA GLU A 105 2.58 17.85 -26.88
C GLU A 105 3.82 17.35 -26.12
N SER A 106 4.81 18.22 -25.87
CA SER A 106 5.97 17.86 -25.06
C SER A 106 5.62 17.49 -23.62
N LYS A 107 4.64 18.17 -23.00
CA LYS A 107 4.14 17.81 -21.66
C LYS A 107 3.43 16.46 -21.67
N LEU A 108 2.67 16.15 -22.71
CA LEU A 108 2.01 14.85 -22.86
C LEU A 108 3.05 13.72 -22.96
N ASP A 109 4.10 13.91 -23.77
CA ASP A 109 5.19 12.94 -23.88
C ASP A 109 5.91 12.72 -22.53
N GLN A 110 6.16 13.80 -21.78
CA GLN A 110 6.74 13.72 -20.44
C GLN A 110 5.83 12.94 -19.49
N TYR A 111 4.53 13.22 -19.48
CA TYR A 111 3.59 12.51 -18.64
C TYR A 111 3.48 11.03 -19.03
N GLU A 112 3.49 10.70 -20.31
CA GLU A 112 3.46 9.31 -20.77
C GLU A 112 4.70 8.53 -20.30
N ALA A 113 5.88 9.15 -20.37
CA ALA A 113 7.12 8.57 -19.84
C ALA A 113 7.05 8.37 -18.31
N ASP A 114 6.54 9.36 -17.57
CA ASP A 114 6.37 9.28 -16.11
C ASP A 114 5.38 8.17 -15.72
N PHE A 115 4.28 8.03 -16.47
CA PHE A 115 3.31 6.94 -16.26
C PHE A 115 3.96 5.57 -16.48
N ALA A 116 4.74 5.39 -17.55
CA ALA A 116 5.44 4.14 -17.81
C ALA A 116 6.43 3.76 -16.69
N ASP A 117 7.19 4.73 -16.18
CA ASP A 117 8.11 4.52 -15.05
C ASP A 117 7.36 4.18 -13.76
N LEU A 118 6.25 4.86 -13.47
CA LEU A 118 5.40 4.56 -12.31
C LEU A 118 4.78 3.16 -12.39
N GLU A 119 4.28 2.76 -13.54
CA GLU A 119 3.76 1.40 -13.76
C GLU A 119 4.84 0.34 -13.54
N TRP A 120 6.05 0.58 -14.03
CA TRP A 120 7.18 -0.31 -13.82
C TRP A 120 7.55 -0.42 -12.33
N LYS A 121 7.66 0.71 -11.63
CA LYS A 121 7.93 0.75 -10.18
C LYS A 121 6.86 0.00 -9.39
N HIS A 122 5.58 0.20 -9.74
CA HIS A 122 4.46 -0.48 -9.11
C HIS A 122 4.51 -2.00 -9.35
N SER A 123 4.80 -2.44 -10.58
CA SER A 123 4.97 -3.86 -10.93
C SER A 123 6.11 -4.50 -10.13
N LYS A 124 7.26 -3.81 -10.03
CA LYS A 124 8.41 -4.26 -9.24
C LYS A 124 8.05 -4.38 -7.75
N LEU A 125 7.39 -3.37 -7.19
CA LEU A 125 6.96 -3.36 -5.79
C LEU A 125 5.93 -4.45 -5.49
N SER A 126 5.00 -4.71 -6.40
CA SER A 126 4.01 -5.78 -6.25
C SER A 126 4.67 -7.16 -6.19
N ARG A 127 5.70 -7.39 -7.02
CA ARG A 127 6.46 -8.64 -7.02
C ARG A 127 7.25 -8.82 -5.72
N THR A 128 7.96 -7.79 -5.26
CA THR A 128 8.74 -7.86 -4.02
C THR A 128 7.84 -8.06 -2.80
N TYR A 129 6.68 -7.40 -2.77
CA TYR A 129 5.68 -7.59 -1.71
C TYR A 129 5.16 -9.03 -1.66
N LYS A 130 4.78 -9.61 -2.81
CA LYS A 130 4.32 -11.00 -2.89
C LYS A 130 5.40 -11.98 -2.43
N GLU A 131 6.65 -11.74 -2.82
CA GLU A 131 7.77 -12.57 -2.38
C GLU A 131 7.97 -12.48 -0.86
N LEU A 132 7.99 -11.26 -0.30
CA LEU A 132 8.15 -11.03 1.13
C LEU A 132 7.00 -11.65 1.94
N PHE A 133 5.76 -11.50 1.47
CA PHE A 133 4.59 -12.13 2.07
C PHE A 133 4.69 -13.66 2.06
N SER A 134 5.16 -14.25 0.96
CA SER A 134 5.38 -15.70 0.88
C SER A 134 6.46 -16.19 1.86
N LYS A 135 7.55 -15.41 2.03
CA LYS A 135 8.62 -15.70 2.99
C LYS A 135 8.11 -15.62 4.42
N HIS A 136 7.35 -14.59 4.74
CA HIS A 136 6.71 -14.40 6.04
C HIS A 136 5.77 -15.56 6.39
N ASN A 137 4.90 -15.97 5.47
CA ASN A 137 4.02 -17.12 5.69
C ASN A 137 4.77 -18.43 5.88
N LYS A 138 5.90 -18.63 5.18
CA LYS A 138 6.78 -19.79 5.42
C LYS A 138 7.43 -19.72 6.80
N ALA A 139 7.86 -18.54 7.25
CA ALA A 139 8.45 -18.35 8.57
C ALA A 139 7.43 -18.65 9.69
N LEU A 140 6.22 -18.09 9.61
CA LEU A 140 5.14 -18.35 10.57
C LEU A 140 4.80 -19.84 10.70
N LYS A 141 4.77 -20.58 9.57
CA LYS A 141 4.54 -22.03 9.60
C LYS A 141 5.66 -22.78 10.33
N LYS A 142 6.92 -22.37 10.14
CA LYS A 142 8.07 -22.96 10.83
C LYS A 142 8.04 -22.65 12.33
N GLU A 143 7.72 -21.42 12.69
CA GLU A 143 7.57 -20.98 14.08
C GLU A 143 6.51 -21.81 14.80
N LYS A 144 5.32 -21.96 14.20
CA LYS A 144 4.27 -22.80 14.75
C LYS A 144 4.69 -24.27 14.91
N ALA A 145 5.39 -24.83 13.92
CA ALA A 145 5.90 -26.20 14.01
C ALA A 145 6.94 -26.37 15.12
N LEU A 146 7.80 -25.37 15.36
CA LEU A 146 8.75 -25.36 16.46
C LEU A 146 8.04 -25.22 17.81
N GLU A 147 7.00 -24.39 17.91
CA GLU A 147 6.20 -24.24 19.12
C GLU A 147 5.50 -25.56 19.50
N ASP A 148 4.94 -26.27 18.52
CA ASP A 148 4.33 -27.59 18.74
C ASP A 148 5.39 -28.63 19.18
N GLN A 149 6.60 -28.59 18.61
CA GLN A 149 7.71 -29.44 19.05
C GLN A 149 8.11 -29.13 20.50
N ILE A 150 8.24 -27.86 20.86
CA ILE A 150 8.55 -27.45 22.24
C ILE A 150 7.50 -27.99 23.22
N ARG A 151 6.20 -27.79 22.92
CA ARG A 151 5.11 -28.31 23.77
C ARG A 151 5.18 -29.83 23.92
N SER A 152 5.51 -30.55 22.85
CA SER A 152 5.67 -32.02 22.90
C SER A 152 6.81 -32.43 23.83
N LEU A 153 7.97 -31.78 23.71
CA LEU A 153 9.16 -32.05 24.52
C LEU A 153 8.95 -31.66 25.99
N GLU A 154 8.23 -30.57 26.26
CA GLU A 154 7.81 -30.18 27.61
C GLU A 154 6.92 -31.26 28.25
N SER A 155 5.94 -31.78 27.50
CA SER A 155 5.07 -32.86 27.98
C SER A 155 5.86 -34.15 28.28
N ASP A 156 6.84 -34.49 27.46
CA ASP A 156 7.68 -35.67 27.66
C ASP A 156 8.64 -35.48 28.83
N ARG A 157 9.19 -34.28 29.00
CA ARG A 157 9.98 -33.90 30.17
C ARG A 157 9.17 -34.08 31.46
N GLU A 158 7.92 -33.64 31.50
CA GLU A 158 7.06 -33.82 32.67
C GLU A 158 6.77 -35.29 32.96
N LYS A 159 6.49 -36.11 31.94
CA LYS A 159 6.30 -37.56 32.09
C LYS A 159 7.55 -38.23 32.66
N LEU A 160 8.73 -37.89 32.14
CA LEU A 160 10.00 -38.43 32.61
C LEU A 160 10.31 -38.01 34.05
N ILE A 161 10.08 -36.75 34.41
CA ILE A 161 10.22 -36.27 35.80
C ILE A 161 9.32 -37.09 36.74
N ASN A 162 8.07 -37.33 36.34
CA ASN A 162 7.13 -38.11 37.13
C ASN A 162 7.53 -39.58 37.24
N ALA A 163 8.04 -40.20 36.17
CA ALA A 163 8.57 -41.56 36.19
C ALA A 163 9.79 -41.67 37.13
N LEU A 164 10.74 -40.73 37.03
CA LEU A 164 11.94 -40.69 37.86
C LEU A 164 11.59 -40.49 39.35
N LYS A 165 10.59 -39.64 39.66
CA LYS A 165 10.07 -39.51 41.03
C LYS A 165 9.46 -40.81 41.55
N LYS A 166 8.76 -41.59 40.71
CA LYS A 166 8.21 -42.90 41.11
C LYS A 166 9.32 -43.91 41.37
N GLU A 167 10.30 -44.01 40.47
CA GLU A 167 11.48 -44.88 40.63
C GLU A 167 12.26 -44.55 41.90
N ARG A 168 12.54 -43.25 42.16
CA ARG A 168 13.20 -42.83 43.41
C ARG A 168 12.46 -43.34 44.65
N ARG A 169 11.13 -43.18 44.70
CA ARG A 169 10.31 -43.68 45.82
C ARG A 169 10.40 -45.20 45.98
N VAL A 170 10.46 -45.96 44.87
CA VAL A 170 10.64 -47.43 44.92
C VAL A 170 12.02 -47.78 45.45
N THR A 171 13.08 -47.15 44.94
CA THR A 171 14.44 -47.39 45.42
C THR A 171 14.65 -47.00 46.89
N GLU A 172 14.02 -45.92 47.36
CA GLU A 172 14.04 -45.52 48.77
C GLU A 172 13.34 -46.56 49.67
N LYS A 173 12.20 -47.09 49.23
CA LYS A 173 11.50 -48.18 49.94
C LYS A 173 12.35 -49.44 50.02
N LEU A 174 12.93 -49.87 48.90
CA LEU A 174 13.81 -51.04 48.86
C LEU A 174 15.05 -50.84 49.74
N LYS A 175 15.67 -49.66 49.75
CA LYS A 175 16.79 -49.36 50.65
C LYS A 175 16.40 -49.41 52.13
N MET A 176 15.20 -48.94 52.48
CA MET A 176 14.69 -49.05 53.85
C MET A 176 14.44 -50.51 54.24
N GLU A 177 13.83 -51.31 53.36
CA GLU A 177 13.60 -52.75 53.57
C GLU A 177 14.93 -53.53 53.73
N GLN A 178 15.93 -53.22 52.91
CA GLN A 178 17.26 -53.84 52.99
C GLN A 178 17.99 -53.46 54.28
N GLN A 179 17.87 -52.22 54.76
CA GLN A 179 18.40 -51.81 56.07
C GLN A 179 17.67 -52.48 57.24
N THR A 180 16.38 -52.79 57.11
CA THR A 180 15.67 -53.57 58.13
C THR A 180 16.10 -55.04 58.12
N GLU A 181 16.32 -55.63 56.95
CA GLU A 181 16.81 -57.01 56.82
C GLU A 181 18.26 -57.15 57.33
N ASP A 182 19.15 -56.20 57.01
CA ASP A 182 20.53 -56.18 57.52
C ASP A 182 20.58 -56.00 59.05
N LYS A 183 19.66 -55.24 59.64
CA LYS A 183 19.52 -55.13 61.11
C LYS A 183 19.07 -56.45 61.73
N THR A 184 18.08 -57.13 61.15
CA THR A 184 17.66 -58.47 61.60
C THR A 184 18.72 -59.55 61.37
N SER A 185 19.54 -59.42 60.33
CA SER A 185 20.72 -60.27 60.10
C SER A 185 21.87 -59.95 61.06
N SER A 186 22.02 -58.71 61.52
CA SER A 186 23.04 -58.33 62.51
C SER A 186 22.68 -58.79 63.93
N GLU A 187 21.39 -58.93 64.23
CA GLU A 187 20.91 -59.56 65.47
C GLU A 187 21.16 -61.08 65.51
N VAL A 188 21.23 -61.74 64.34
CA VAL A 188 21.54 -63.18 64.25
C VAL A 188 23.05 -63.46 64.10
N LYS A 189 23.88 -62.47 63.74
CA LYS A 189 25.35 -62.65 63.61
C LYS A 189 26.17 -62.21 64.83
N ASN A 190 25.56 -61.66 65.89
CA ASN A 190 26.29 -61.30 67.12
C ASN A 190 26.61 -62.47 68.06
N THR A 191 26.50 -63.73 67.61
CA THR A 191 26.92 -64.92 68.38
C THR A 191 28.08 -65.70 67.77
N ILE A 192 28.79 -65.18 66.75
CA ILE A 192 30.00 -65.85 66.24
C ILE A 192 31.14 -64.86 65.98
N LYS A 193 31.98 -64.73 67.02
CA LYS A 193 33.45 -64.58 67.05
C LYS A 193 34.20 -63.68 66.04
N SER A 194 34.95 -62.76 66.67
CA SER A 194 36.38 -62.42 66.51
C SER A 194 36.92 -61.67 65.27
N ASP A 195 37.88 -60.80 65.61
CA ASP A 195 38.99 -60.23 64.83
C ASP A 195 38.79 -58.95 64.00
N LYS A 196 39.20 -57.85 64.65
CA LYS A 196 40.23 -56.86 64.23
C LYS A 196 40.41 -56.59 62.72
N VAL A 197 40.41 -55.29 62.39
CA VAL A 197 41.16 -54.51 61.35
C VAL A 197 40.20 -53.42 60.81
N GLN A 198 40.21 -52.17 61.30
CA GLN A 198 41.11 -51.04 61.00
C GLN A 198 41.19 -50.68 59.49
N GLY A 199 40.64 -49.52 59.10
CA GLY A 199 40.93 -48.96 57.77
C GLY A 199 39.98 -47.89 57.24
N ASN A 200 40.22 -46.64 57.66
CA ASN A 200 40.16 -45.41 56.86
C ASN A 200 38.81 -44.82 56.40
N SER A 201 38.41 -43.79 57.15
CA SER A 201 37.67 -42.63 56.66
C SER A 201 38.60 -41.82 55.74
N GLU A 202 38.31 -41.78 54.44
CA GLU A 202 38.89 -40.80 53.53
C GLU A 202 37.88 -39.72 53.15
N ASN A 203 38.22 -38.55 53.65
CA ASN A 203 37.59 -37.26 53.53
C ASN A 203 38.10 -36.64 52.21
N ILE A 204 37.35 -36.76 51.11
CA ILE A 204 37.71 -36.05 49.87
C ILE A 204 37.06 -34.66 49.92
N LYS A 205 37.90 -33.72 50.33
CA LYS A 205 37.69 -32.28 50.33
C LYS A 205 37.45 -31.80 48.89
N ASN A 206 36.38 -31.03 48.73
CA ASN A 206 36.26 -30.04 47.66
C ASN A 206 37.48 -29.12 47.70
N LYS A 207 38.15 -28.97 46.56
CA LYS A 207 39.10 -27.89 46.30
C LYS A 207 39.10 -27.54 44.80
N ASP A 208 38.78 -26.27 44.57
CA ASP A 208 39.34 -25.36 43.56
C ASP A 208 39.05 -25.74 42.09
N LEU A 209 38.10 -25.10 41.36
CA LEU A 209 38.07 -23.72 40.83
C LEU A 209 39.38 -23.27 40.18
N ASP A 210 39.23 -22.61 39.02
CA ASP A 210 40.23 -22.11 38.04
C ASP A 210 40.47 -23.12 36.88
N GLU A 211 40.24 -22.87 35.59
CA GLU A 211 40.30 -21.64 34.78
C GLU A 211 39.42 -21.77 33.50
N ASP A 212 38.69 -20.70 33.21
CA ASP A 212 38.55 -20.06 31.89
C ASP A 212 38.23 -20.92 30.66
N LYS A 213 36.96 -21.29 30.54
CA LYS A 213 36.32 -21.32 29.22
C LYS A 213 35.28 -20.22 29.19
N GLU A 214 35.76 -19.01 28.90
CA GLU A 214 34.93 -17.88 28.54
C GLU A 214 33.88 -18.33 27.52
N ASP A 215 32.63 -18.30 27.95
CA ASP A 215 31.47 -18.28 27.08
C ASP A 215 31.63 -17.07 26.16
N LYS A 216 32.25 -17.30 25.00
CA LYS A 216 32.32 -16.28 23.95
C LYS A 216 30.90 -15.96 23.56
N ASP A 217 30.43 -14.80 24.03
CA ASP A 217 29.17 -14.20 23.64
C ASP A 217 28.95 -14.39 22.14
N ILE A 218 27.80 -14.94 21.76
CA ILE A 218 27.45 -15.21 20.36
C ILE A 218 27.66 -13.95 19.50
N TRP A 219 27.50 -12.77 20.10
CA TRP A 219 27.76 -11.46 19.51
C TRP A 219 29.22 -11.17 19.16
N THR A 220 30.21 -11.61 19.95
CA THR A 220 31.64 -11.44 19.63
C THR A 220 32.07 -12.40 18.52
N VAL A 221 31.51 -13.62 18.48
CA VAL A 221 31.72 -14.57 17.38
C VAL A 221 31.12 -14.05 16.07
N LEU A 222 29.95 -13.41 16.11
CA LEU A 222 29.32 -12.82 14.93
C LEU A 222 30.08 -11.60 14.41
N ARG A 223 30.54 -10.69 15.29
CA ARG A 223 31.34 -9.53 14.85
C ARG A 223 32.64 -9.92 14.17
N SER A 224 33.38 -10.86 14.74
CA SER A 224 34.67 -11.31 14.16
C SER A 224 34.53 -11.98 12.79
N ARG A 225 33.37 -12.57 12.48
CA ARG A 225 33.08 -13.12 11.14
C ARG A 225 32.64 -12.07 10.12
N LEU A 226 32.05 -10.96 10.57
CA LEU A 226 31.62 -9.88 9.69
C LEU A 226 32.81 -9.00 9.27
N THR A 227 33.71 -8.67 10.19
CA THR A 227 34.89 -7.82 9.90
C THR A 227 35.93 -8.54 9.03
N LYS A 228 36.09 -9.87 9.17
CA LYS A 228 36.98 -10.66 8.30
C LYS A 228 36.57 -10.66 6.82
N LYS A 229 35.32 -10.29 6.50
CA LYS A 229 34.80 -10.28 5.12
C LYS A 229 34.93 -8.93 4.44
N GLU A 230 35.32 -7.89 5.17
CA GLU A 230 35.60 -6.56 4.63
C GLU A 230 37.07 -6.44 4.19
N GLU A 231 38.02 -7.06 4.90
CA GLU A 231 39.44 -7.03 4.53
C GLU A 231 39.79 -7.85 3.27
N GLU A 232 39.03 -8.90 2.92
CA GLU A 232 39.24 -9.68 1.67
C GLU A 232 38.71 -8.98 0.40
N LYS A 233 38.18 -7.75 0.49
CA LYS A 233 37.67 -6.99 -0.66
C LYS A 233 38.47 -5.73 -0.99
N GLU A 234 39.52 -5.43 -0.24
CA GLU A 234 40.38 -4.25 -0.46
C GLU A 234 41.82 -4.58 -0.86
N GLU A 235 42.12 -5.82 -1.29
CA GLU A 235 43.39 -6.16 -1.99
C GLU A 235 43.19 -6.44 -3.49
#